data_AF-A0A418VTH1-F1
#
_entry.id   AF-A0A418VTH1-F1
#
_cell.length_a   1.000
_cell.length_b   1.000
_cell.length_c   1.000
_cell.angle_alpha   90.00
_cell.angle_beta   90.00
_cell.angle_gamma   90.00
#
_symmetry.space_group_name_H-M   'P 1'
#
loop_
_entity.id
_entity.type
_entity.pdbx_description
1 polymer ?
#
loop_
_entity_poly.entity_id
_entity_poly.type
_entity_poly.pdbx_seq_one_letter_code
_entity_poly.pdbx_strand_id
1 'polypeptide(L)'
;MLHKPLFRNGPADDEIHGRYVPAAPRRRLLELLARRDLRFVVAGHTHQTRQIEVDGVEHVWAPSCAFIIPDALQETIGAKIVGAMTLDLTDTTHHFRLALPDRVAQHNVADFPQLYPEFTAKFIAERDQLPRP
;
A
#
# COMPACT_ATOMS: atom_id res chain seq x y z
N MET A 1 2.48 -3.27 -13.07
CA MET A 1 2.84 -2.75 -11.72
C MET A 1 2.43 -1.28 -11.65
N LEU A 2 1.97 -0.80 -10.49
CA LEU A 2 1.61 0.61 -10.27
C LEU A 2 2.29 1.13 -9.00
N HIS A 3 2.39 2.45 -8.85
CA HIS A 3 2.83 3.01 -7.57
C HIS A 3 1.71 2.90 -6.52
N LYS A 4 0.51 3.38 -6.83
CA LYS A 4 -0.67 3.32 -5.94
C LYS A 4 -1.52 2.08 -6.20
N PRO A 5 -2.11 1.45 -5.18
CA PRO A 5 -3.14 0.45 -5.40
C PRO A 5 -4.33 1.03 -6.14
N LEU A 6 -5.01 0.20 -6.93
CA LEU A 6 -6.19 0.62 -7.67
C LEU A 6 -7.29 1.09 -6.71
N PHE A 7 -7.58 0.31 -5.69
CA PHE A 7 -8.69 0.54 -4.76
C PHE A 7 -8.39 -0.04 -3.37
N ARG A 8 -9.28 0.22 -2.41
CA ARG A 8 -9.27 -0.41 -1.09
C ARG A 8 -9.86 -1.81 -1.18
N ASN A 9 -11.11 -1.95 -1.62
CA ASN A 9 -11.86 -3.20 -1.58
C ASN A 9 -12.21 -3.69 -2.98
N GLY A 10 -12.60 -2.80 -3.89
CA GLY A 10 -12.96 -3.22 -5.24
C GLY A 10 -13.10 -2.07 -6.23
N PRO A 11 -13.41 -2.39 -7.51
CA PRO A 11 -13.50 -1.39 -8.58
C PRO A 11 -14.58 -0.31 -8.34
N ALA A 12 -15.59 -0.63 -7.53
CA ALA A 12 -16.69 0.26 -7.15
C ALA A 12 -16.31 1.34 -6.13
N ASP A 13 -15.13 1.27 -5.49
CA ASP A 13 -14.70 2.24 -4.46
C ASP A 13 -14.65 3.68 -4.99
N ASP A 14 -15.55 4.54 -4.57
CA ASP A 14 -15.66 5.93 -5.05
C ASP A 14 -15.02 6.96 -4.11
N GLU A 15 -14.52 6.53 -2.95
CA GLU A 15 -13.86 7.39 -1.98
C GLU A 15 -12.65 8.13 -2.59
N ILE A 16 -12.66 9.47 -2.48
CA ILE A 16 -11.53 10.31 -2.87
C ILE A 16 -10.48 10.23 -1.78
N HIS A 17 -9.52 9.31 -1.94
CA HIS A 17 -8.43 9.14 -0.99
C HIS A 17 -7.07 9.14 -1.70
N GLY A 18 -6.09 9.86 -1.14
CA GLY A 18 -4.73 9.95 -1.70
C GLY A 18 -3.95 8.62 -1.76
N ARG A 19 -4.48 7.53 -1.17
CA ARG A 19 -3.86 6.21 -1.11
C ARG A 19 -4.11 5.40 -2.38
N TYR A 20 -5.21 5.65 -3.08
CA TYR A 20 -5.64 4.83 -4.22
C TYR A 20 -5.58 5.61 -5.53
N VAL A 21 -5.68 4.89 -6.66
CA VAL A 21 -5.88 5.53 -7.96
C VAL A 21 -7.28 6.16 -7.98
N PRO A 22 -7.42 7.45 -8.36
CA PRO A 22 -8.73 8.11 -8.39
C PRO A 22 -9.74 7.38 -9.29
N ALA A 23 -11.02 7.43 -8.93
CA ALA A 23 -12.06 6.60 -9.54
C ALA A 23 -12.16 6.72 -11.07
N ALA A 24 -12.17 7.95 -11.61
CA ALA A 24 -12.28 8.17 -13.06
C ALA A 24 -11.10 7.58 -13.87
N PRO A 25 -9.82 7.90 -13.59
CA PRO A 25 -8.70 7.27 -14.29
C PRO A 25 -8.58 5.77 -14.00
N ARG A 26 -8.95 5.30 -12.80
CA ARG A 26 -8.98 3.87 -12.47
C ARG A 26 -9.97 3.11 -13.35
N ARG A 27 -11.20 3.62 -13.51
CA ARG A 27 -12.21 3.01 -14.38
C ARG A 27 -11.70 2.91 -15.82
N ARG A 28 -11.14 3.99 -16.35
CA ARG A 28 -10.55 4.00 -17.70
C ARG A 28 -9.44 2.95 -17.86
N LEU A 29 -8.58 2.81 -16.84
CA LEU A 29 -7.52 1.79 -16.85
C LEU A 29 -8.10 0.37 -16.85
N LEU A 30 -9.09 0.11 -16.00
CA LEU A 30 -9.75 -1.20 -15.93
C LEU A 30 -10.47 -1.55 -17.24
N GLU A 31 -11.12 -0.59 -17.89
CA GLU A 31 -11.76 -0.78 -19.22
C GLU A 31 -10.74 -1.21 -20.29
N LEU A 32 -9.54 -0.61 -20.30
CA LEU A 32 -8.46 -0.99 -21.22
C LEU A 32 -7.93 -2.42 -20.94
N LEU A 33 -7.98 -2.84 -19.68
CA LEU A 33 -7.50 -4.16 -19.23
C LEU A 33 -8.57 -5.25 -19.32
N ALA A 34 -9.85 -4.90 -19.43
CA ALA A 34 -10.98 -5.85 -19.40
C ALA A 34 -10.93 -6.94 -20.49
N ARG A 35 -10.19 -6.71 -21.58
CA ARG A 35 -10.00 -7.69 -22.67
C ARG A 35 -8.70 -8.48 -22.56
N ARG A 36 -7.97 -8.33 -21.45
CA ARG A 36 -6.69 -8.99 -21.20
C ARG A 36 -6.89 -10.05 -20.12
N ASP A 37 -6.11 -11.10 -20.22
CA ASP A 37 -6.01 -12.12 -19.17
C ASP A 37 -5.18 -11.59 -18.00
N LEU A 38 -5.73 -10.60 -17.27
CA LEU A 38 -5.06 -9.96 -16.16
C LEU A 38 -5.10 -10.90 -14.95
N ARG A 39 -3.93 -11.39 -14.52
CA ARG A 39 -3.82 -12.32 -13.39
C ARG A 39 -3.58 -11.63 -12.06
N PHE A 40 -2.80 -10.54 -12.06
CA PHE A 40 -2.51 -9.80 -10.84
C PHE A 40 -2.19 -8.32 -11.09
N VAL A 41 -2.33 -7.51 -10.05
CA VAL A 41 -1.89 -6.12 -9.96
C VAL A 41 -1.08 -5.94 -8.69
N VAL A 42 0.20 -5.59 -8.83
CA VAL A 42 1.06 -5.24 -7.70
C VAL A 42 1.27 -3.72 -7.61
N ALA A 43 1.19 -3.19 -6.40
CA ALA A 43 1.41 -1.79 -6.06
C ALA A 43 2.18 -1.61 -4.73
N GLY A 44 2.63 -0.38 -4.46
CA GLY A 44 3.26 0.00 -3.19
C GLY A 44 2.50 1.16 -2.54
N HIS A 45 3.21 2.26 -2.21
CA HIS A 45 2.68 3.55 -1.71
C HIS A 45 2.06 3.52 -0.30
N THR A 46 1.41 2.44 0.11
CA THR A 46 0.64 2.38 1.36
C THR A 46 1.49 2.26 2.61
N HIS A 47 2.74 1.79 2.50
CA HIS A 47 3.58 1.34 3.62
C HIS A 47 2.91 0.22 4.44
N GLN A 48 2.08 -0.59 3.76
CA GLN A 48 1.39 -1.75 4.31
C GLN A 48 1.36 -2.86 3.26
N THR A 49 1.66 -4.10 3.66
CA THR A 49 1.45 -5.26 2.80
C THR A 49 0.03 -5.78 2.93
N ARG A 50 -0.58 -6.17 1.81
CA ARG A 50 -1.92 -6.76 1.75
C ARG A 50 -2.08 -7.51 0.45
N GLN A 51 -2.79 -8.63 0.51
CA GLN A 51 -3.08 -9.48 -0.64
C GLN A 51 -4.55 -9.87 -0.60
N ILE A 52 -5.28 -9.58 -1.67
CA ILE A 52 -6.69 -9.92 -1.83
C ILE A 52 -6.94 -10.36 -3.28
N GLU A 53 -7.99 -11.15 -3.50
CA GLU A 53 -8.48 -11.45 -4.84
C GLU A 53 -9.78 -10.69 -5.09
N VAL A 54 -9.90 -10.06 -6.26
CA VAL A 54 -11.11 -9.35 -6.70
C VAL A 54 -11.37 -9.69 -8.15
N ASP A 55 -12.56 -10.21 -8.46
CA ASP A 55 -12.97 -10.60 -9.81
C ASP A 55 -11.97 -11.52 -10.53
N GLY A 56 -11.34 -12.44 -9.77
CA GLY A 56 -10.34 -13.38 -10.28
C GLY A 56 -8.96 -12.77 -10.57
N VAL A 57 -8.70 -11.53 -10.13
CA VAL A 57 -7.41 -10.86 -10.22
C VAL A 57 -6.81 -10.71 -8.82
N GLU A 58 -5.56 -11.13 -8.65
CA GLU A 58 -4.84 -10.96 -7.39
C GLU A 58 -4.32 -9.52 -7.24
N HIS A 59 -4.68 -8.84 -6.17
CA HIS A 59 -4.21 -7.49 -5.85
C HIS A 59 -3.23 -7.52 -4.68
N VAL A 60 -1.98 -7.15 -4.96
CA VAL A 60 -0.87 -7.23 -4.02
C VAL A 60 -0.33 -5.85 -3.71
N TRP A 61 -0.27 -5.51 -2.42
CA TRP A 61 0.45 -4.36 -1.93
C TRP A 61 1.78 -4.86 -1.40
N ALA A 62 2.88 -4.49 -2.07
CA ALA A 62 4.22 -4.76 -1.57
C ALA A 62 4.48 -3.88 -0.33
N PRO A 63 5.20 -4.39 0.68
CA PRO A 63 5.57 -3.60 1.85
C PRO A 63 6.51 -2.45 1.46
N SER A 64 6.70 -1.52 2.39
CA SER A 64 7.79 -0.55 2.30
C SER A 64 9.12 -1.26 2.52
N CYS A 65 10.18 -0.81 1.84
CA CYS A 65 11.54 -1.33 2.05
C CYS A 65 12.30 -0.59 3.17
N ALA A 66 11.74 0.48 3.73
CA ALA A 66 12.44 1.31 4.71
C ALA A 66 11.62 1.70 5.93
N PHE A 67 10.37 2.13 5.76
CA PHE A 67 9.57 2.71 6.85
C PHE A 67 8.12 2.23 6.87
N ILE A 68 7.57 1.97 8.06
CA ILE A 68 6.13 1.94 8.31
C ILE A 68 5.61 3.32 8.69
N ILE A 69 4.29 3.53 8.53
CA ILE A 69 3.60 4.71 9.03
C ILE A 69 2.76 4.28 10.25
N PRO A 70 2.86 4.95 11.41
CA PRO A 70 2.22 4.48 12.64
C PRO A 70 0.70 4.60 12.58
N ASP A 71 0.02 3.84 13.42
CA ASP A 71 -1.46 3.79 13.47
C ASP A 71 -2.08 5.15 13.76
N ALA A 72 -1.40 5.97 14.57
CA ALA A 72 -1.80 7.35 14.85
C ALA A 72 -1.88 8.24 13.60
N LEU A 73 -1.12 7.93 12.53
CA LEU A 73 -1.06 8.75 11.30
C LEU A 73 -1.73 8.11 10.09
N GLN A 74 -1.96 6.81 10.14
CA GLN A 74 -2.50 6.06 9.01
C GLN A 74 -3.31 4.86 9.50
N GLU A 75 -4.56 4.80 9.08
CA GLU A 75 -5.42 3.63 9.27
C GLU A 75 -4.72 2.33 8.84
N THR A 76 -4.83 1.29 9.68
CA THR A 76 -4.30 -0.06 9.40
C THR A 76 -5.31 -0.87 8.60
N ILE A 77 -4.99 -1.10 7.33
CA ILE A 77 -5.80 -1.86 6.37
C ILE A 77 -5.12 -3.20 6.02
N GLY A 78 -3.80 -3.17 5.88
CA GLY A 78 -2.92 -4.33 5.74
C GLY A 78 -1.92 -4.41 6.91
N ALA A 79 -0.93 -5.29 6.77
CA ALA A 79 0.12 -5.43 7.78
C ALA A 79 1.20 -4.34 7.57
N LYS A 80 1.54 -3.63 8.65
CA LYS A 80 2.59 -2.61 8.69
C LYS A 80 3.93 -3.25 9.01
N ILE A 81 4.68 -3.55 7.97
CA ILE A 81 6.01 -4.16 8.06
C ILE A 81 6.93 -3.58 6.98
N VAL A 82 8.21 -3.55 7.30
CA VAL A 82 9.29 -3.30 6.37
C VAL A 82 9.79 -4.64 5.82
N GLY A 83 9.92 -4.73 4.51
CA GLY A 83 10.38 -5.94 3.84
C GLY A 83 10.43 -5.76 2.34
N ALA A 84 10.42 -6.88 1.61
CA ALA A 84 10.28 -6.90 0.17
C ALA A 84 9.21 -7.91 -0.25
N MET A 85 8.75 -7.81 -1.49
CA MET A 85 7.87 -8.80 -2.10
C MET A 85 8.63 -9.48 -3.24
N THR A 86 8.70 -10.80 -3.23
CA THR A 86 9.24 -11.60 -4.34
C THR A 86 8.10 -12.19 -5.16
N LEU A 87 8.27 -12.22 -6.47
CA LEU A 87 7.35 -12.85 -7.41
C LEU A 87 8.09 -14.01 -8.09
N ASP A 88 7.59 -15.22 -7.89
CA ASP A 88 7.94 -16.37 -8.74
C ASP A 88 6.92 -16.43 -9.88
N LEU A 89 7.40 -16.46 -11.12
CA LEU A 89 6.56 -16.47 -12.31
C LEU A 89 6.95 -17.66 -13.18
N THR A 90 5.95 -18.42 -13.61
CA THR A 90 6.08 -19.46 -14.64
C THR A 90 5.15 -19.14 -15.80
N ASP A 91 5.11 -20.01 -16.81
CA ASP A 91 4.20 -19.87 -17.95
C ASP A 91 2.71 -19.93 -17.55
N THR A 92 2.39 -20.56 -16.41
CA THR A 92 0.99 -20.82 -15.99
C THR A 92 0.67 -20.37 -14.57
N THR A 93 1.68 -20.01 -13.77
CA THR A 93 1.50 -19.67 -12.35
C THR A 93 2.28 -18.42 -11.96
N HIS A 94 1.76 -17.72 -10.96
CA HIS A 94 2.45 -16.67 -10.24
C HIS A 94 2.32 -16.94 -8.75
N HIS A 95 3.36 -16.58 -7.98
CA HIS A 95 3.33 -16.73 -6.54
C HIS A 95 4.08 -15.58 -5.88
N PHE A 96 3.37 -14.81 -5.06
CA PHE A 96 3.92 -13.73 -4.28
C PHE A 96 4.35 -14.22 -2.90
N ARG A 97 5.56 -13.83 -2.47
CA ARG A 97 6.08 -14.11 -1.13
C ARG A 97 6.62 -12.86 -0.49
N LEU A 98 6.17 -12.61 0.73
CA LEU A 98 6.78 -11.61 1.59
C LEU A 98 8.17 -12.08 2.01
N ALA A 99 9.18 -11.31 1.67
CA ALA A 99 10.55 -11.50 2.14
C ALA A 99 10.84 -10.52 3.29
N LEU A 100 11.28 -11.06 4.41
CA LEU A 100 11.68 -10.30 5.59
C LEU A 100 13.17 -10.53 5.84
N PRO A 101 14.07 -9.74 5.23
CA PRO A 101 15.50 -9.93 5.46
C PRO A 101 15.86 -9.62 6.91
N ASP A 102 16.57 -10.54 7.58
CA ASP A 102 16.89 -10.47 9.02
C ASP A 102 17.57 -9.16 9.48
N ARG A 103 18.24 -8.46 8.55
CA ARG A 103 18.99 -7.23 8.83
C ARG A 103 18.25 -5.94 8.45
N VAL A 104 16.98 -6.04 8.06
CA VAL A 104 16.17 -4.86 7.73
C VAL A 104 15.37 -4.45 8.96
N ALA A 105 15.69 -3.28 9.49
CA ALA A 105 14.99 -2.71 10.64
C ALA A 105 13.57 -2.26 10.27
N GLN A 106 12.65 -2.42 11.22
CA GLN A 106 11.25 -2.02 11.11
C GLN A 106 11.09 -0.54 11.49
N HIS A 107 11.71 0.37 10.73
CA HIS A 107 11.69 1.79 11.09
C HIS A 107 10.29 2.38 11.00
N ASN A 108 9.96 3.26 11.94
CA ASN A 108 8.75 4.06 11.91
C ASN A 108 9.08 5.47 11.39
N VAL A 109 8.31 5.97 10.43
CA VAL A 109 8.53 7.31 9.84
C VAL A 109 8.52 8.42 10.89
N ALA A 110 7.76 8.26 11.98
CA ALA A 110 7.66 9.25 13.05
C ALA A 110 8.95 9.40 13.88
N ASP A 111 9.85 8.41 13.82
CA ASP A 111 11.14 8.47 14.53
C ASP A 111 12.17 9.35 13.78
N PHE A 112 11.85 9.78 12.55
CA PHE A 112 12.75 10.52 11.68
C PHE A 112 12.11 11.82 11.16
N PRO A 113 11.71 12.75 12.06
CA PRO A 113 10.98 13.95 11.67
C PRO A 113 11.72 14.88 10.70
N GLN A 114 13.04 14.83 10.71
CA GLN A 114 13.94 15.55 9.80
C GLN A 114 13.94 15.01 8.37
N LEU A 115 13.58 13.74 8.18
CA LEU A 115 13.54 13.10 6.85
C LEU A 115 12.15 13.22 6.21
N TYR A 116 11.11 13.31 7.05
CA TYR A 116 9.70 13.32 6.64
C TYR A 116 8.92 14.45 7.32
N PRO A 117 9.25 15.72 7.02
CA PRO A 117 8.63 16.87 7.67
C PRO A 117 7.12 16.96 7.43
N GLU A 118 6.61 16.48 6.30
CA GLU A 118 5.19 16.45 5.96
C GLU A 118 4.37 15.49 6.84
N PHE A 119 4.94 14.34 7.22
CA PHE A 119 4.33 13.42 8.18
C PHE A 119 4.40 13.99 9.60
N THR A 120 5.47 14.72 9.89
CA THR A 120 5.71 15.37 11.19
C THR A 120 4.77 16.54 11.43
N ALA A 121 4.51 17.38 10.43
CA ALA A 121 3.58 18.50 10.54
C ALA A 121 2.16 18.02 10.87
N LYS A 122 1.73 16.91 10.26
CA LYS A 122 0.46 16.25 10.58
C LYS A 122 0.46 15.65 12.00
N PHE A 123 1.57 15.01 12.40
CA PHE A 123 1.74 14.45 13.75
C PHE A 123 1.73 15.52 14.86
N ILE A 124 2.40 16.67 14.66
CA ILE A 124 2.39 17.78 15.62
C ILE A 124 0.98 18.38 15.72
N ALA A 125 0.33 18.61 14.59
CA ALA A 125 -1.02 19.16 14.56
C ALA A 125 -2.06 18.26 15.25
N GLU A 126 -1.95 16.93 15.11
CA GLU A 126 -2.86 15.95 15.73
C GLU A 126 -2.49 15.64 17.20
N ARG A 127 -1.20 15.59 17.55
CA ARG A 127 -0.72 15.42 18.94
C ARG A 127 -1.15 16.58 19.84
N ASP A 128 -1.09 17.81 19.34
CA ASP A 128 -1.45 19.00 20.12
C ASP A 128 -2.98 19.14 20.30
N GLN A 129 -3.78 18.28 19.65
CA GLN A 129 -5.24 18.16 19.82
C GLN A 129 -5.65 17.03 20.77
N LEU A 130 -4.73 16.14 21.16
CA LEU A 130 -4.99 15.11 22.17
C LEU A 130 -4.84 15.73 23.57
N PRO A 131 -5.74 15.41 24.52
CA PRO A 131 -5.57 15.86 25.90
C PRO A 131 -4.24 15.31 26.44
N ARG A 132 -3.43 16.21 27.00
CA ARG A 132 -2.21 15.84 27.71
C ARG A 132 -2.58 15.07 28.99
N PRO A 133 -1.78 14.06 29.39
CA PRO A 133 -2.01 13.32 30.63
C PRO A 133 -1.94 14.22 31.85
#